data_AF-A0A9D9NMT6-F1
#
_entry.id   AF-A0A9D9NMT6-F1
#
_cell.length_a   1.000
_cell.length_b   1.000
_cell.length_c   1.000
_cell.angle_alpha   90.00
_cell.angle_beta   90.00
_cell.angle_gamma   90.00
#
_symmetry.space_group_name_H-M   'P 1'
#
loop_
_entity.id
_entity.type
_entity.pdbx_description
1 polymer ?
#
loop_
_entity_poly.entity_id
_entity_poly.type
_entity_poly.pdbx_seq_one_letter_code
_entity_poly.pdbx_strand_id
1 'polypeptide(L)'
;MGGPGSIFNGPHGGFFKFAAFATAIFVLLMLFKPGTNVIRWVRSSIEIRHQEKQIRQYKEEIGRMEHRIRMLTSDRDTLEEFAREEFHFAEPGDDVYIIEP
;
A
#
# COMPACT_ATOMS: atom_id res chain seq x y z
N MET A 1 -54.21 -23.41 -3.55
CA MET A 1 -52.75 -23.16 -3.57
C MET A 1 -52.52 -21.68 -3.35
N GLY A 2 -52.12 -21.27 -2.14
CA GLY A 2 -51.85 -19.86 -1.82
C GLY A 2 -50.43 -19.48 -2.22
N GLY A 3 -50.26 -18.42 -3.02
CA GLY A 3 -48.95 -17.93 -3.46
C GLY A 3 -48.14 -17.32 -2.31
N PRO A 4 -46.83 -17.08 -2.49
CA PRO A 4 -45.91 -16.63 -1.43
C PRO A 4 -46.33 -15.32 -0.73
N GLY A 5 -47.21 -14.52 -1.35
CA GLY A 5 -47.78 -13.31 -0.75
C GLY A 5 -48.85 -13.54 0.33
N SER A 6 -49.47 -14.72 0.41
CA SER A 6 -50.52 -14.98 1.41
C SER A 6 -49.98 -15.22 2.83
N ILE A 7 -48.68 -15.49 2.96
CA ILE A 7 -48.00 -15.72 4.26
C ILE A 7 -47.79 -14.38 4.99
N PHE A 8 -47.58 -13.29 4.24
CA PHE A 8 -47.34 -11.95 4.78
C PHE A 8 -48.61 -11.15 5.12
N ASN A 9 -49.76 -11.48 4.51
CA ASN A 9 -51.03 -10.77 4.72
C ASN A 9 -52.13 -11.61 5.40
N GLY A 10 -51.81 -12.81 5.89
CA GLY A 10 -52.72 -13.63 6.70
C GLY A 10 -52.77 -13.21 8.19
N PRO A 11 -53.60 -13.87 9.03
CA PRO A 11 -53.78 -13.55 10.45
C PRO A 11 -52.48 -13.55 11.29
N HIS A 12 -51.45 -14.27 10.84
CA HIS A 12 -50.11 -14.34 11.45
C HIS A 12 -49.06 -13.48 10.73
N GLY A 13 -49.44 -12.68 9.73
CA GLY A 13 -48.53 -11.87 8.90
C GLY A 13 -47.77 -10.80 9.68
N GLY A 14 -48.29 -10.35 10.83
CA GLY A 14 -47.58 -9.44 11.73
C GLY A 14 -46.31 -10.05 12.32
N PHE A 15 -46.31 -11.35 12.64
CA PHE A 15 -45.15 -12.05 13.18
C PHE A 15 -44.02 -12.16 12.14
N PHE A 16 -44.35 -12.48 10.89
CA PHE A 16 -43.36 -12.58 9.82
C PHE A 16 -42.77 -11.21 9.44
N LYS A 17 -43.58 -10.16 9.43
CA LYS A 17 -43.09 -8.77 9.24
C LYS A 17 -42.17 -8.34 10.37
N PHE A 18 -42.53 -8.64 11.62
CA PHE A 18 -41.69 -8.38 12.78
C PHE A 18 -40.39 -9.18 12.75
N ALA A 19 -40.45 -10.47 12.42
CA ALA A 19 -39.27 -11.32 12.28
C ALA A 19 -38.34 -10.82 11.17
N ALA A 20 -38.88 -10.49 9.99
CA ALA A 20 -38.10 -9.92 8.89
C ALA A 20 -37.46 -8.57 9.27
N PHE A 21 -38.19 -7.71 9.98
CA PHE A 21 -37.67 -6.43 10.47
C PHE A 21 -36.58 -6.62 11.52
N ALA A 22 -36.77 -7.55 12.46
CA ALA A 22 -35.78 -7.89 13.48
C ALA A 22 -34.50 -8.48 12.85
N THR A 23 -34.62 -9.35 11.85
CA THR A 23 -33.48 -9.87 11.09
C THR A 23 -32.77 -8.76 10.31
N ALA A 24 -33.51 -7.84 9.68
CA ALA A 24 -32.93 -6.71 8.97
C ALA A 24 -32.15 -5.78 9.91
N ILE A 25 -32.70 -5.48 11.09
CA ILE A 25 -32.00 -4.70 12.13
C ILE A 25 -30.77 -5.45 12.62
N PHE A 26 -30.85 -6.77 12.83
CA PHE A 26 -29.71 -7.57 13.27
C PHE A 26 -28.56 -7.54 12.25
N VAL A 27 -28.87 -7.70 10.96
CA VAL A 27 -27.89 -7.58 9.87
C VAL A 27 -27.32 -6.17 9.78
N LEU A 28 -28.17 -5.14 9.93
CA LEU A 28 -27.73 -3.74 9.96
C LEU A 28 -26.77 -3.48 11.13
N LEU A 29 -27.08 -3.96 12.33
CA LEU A 29 -26.21 -3.86 13.50
C LEU A 29 -24.91 -4.65 13.30
N MET A 30 -24.93 -5.79 12.62
CA MET A 30 -23.72 -6.54 12.30
C MET A 30 -22.81 -5.77 11.33
N LEU A 31 -23.39 -5.03 10.38
CA LEU A 31 -22.68 -4.16 9.43
C LEU A 31 -22.17 -2.86 10.08
N PHE A 32 -22.93 -2.28 11.01
CA PHE A 32 -22.61 -1.01 11.67
C PHE A 32 -21.83 -1.17 12.97
N LYS A 33 -21.65 -2.38 13.52
CA LYS A 33 -20.83 -2.60 14.71
C LYS A 33 -19.39 -2.12 14.46
N PRO A 34 -18.90 -1.10 15.18
CA PRO A 34 -17.52 -0.66 15.03
C PRO A 34 -16.59 -1.79 15.47
N GLY A 35 -15.93 -2.44 14.51
CA GLY A 35 -15.04 -3.58 14.75
C GLY A 35 -15.33 -4.84 13.93
N THR A 36 -16.44 -4.90 13.18
CA THR A 36 -16.69 -6.02 12.25
C THR A 36 -15.85 -5.87 10.98
N ASN A 37 -14.61 -6.34 11.08
CA ASN A 37 -13.67 -6.89 10.09
C ASN A 37 -13.63 -6.40 8.63
N VAL A 38 -14.72 -6.00 7.97
CA VAL A 38 -14.79 -5.71 6.53
C VAL A 38 -14.05 -4.42 6.16
N ILE A 39 -14.34 -3.31 6.85
CA ILE A 39 -13.64 -2.03 6.62
C ILE A 39 -12.15 -2.16 6.99
N ARG A 40 -11.84 -2.95 8.03
CA ARG A 40 -10.46 -3.24 8.45
C ARG A 40 -9.75 -4.10 7.41
N TRP A 41 -10.39 -5.12 6.86
CA TRP A 41 -9.81 -5.98 5.82
C TRP A 41 -9.47 -5.21 4.54
N VAL A 42 -10.37 -4.32 4.10
CA VAL A 42 -10.11 -3.50 2.91
C VAL A 42 -8.95 -2.55 3.15
N ARG A 43 -8.90 -1.88 4.30
CA ARG A 43 -7.77 -1.00 4.67
C ARG A 43 -6.47 -1.77 4.83
N SER A 44 -6.47 -2.90 5.55
CA SER A 44 -5.29 -3.75 5.73
C SER A 44 -4.78 -4.32 4.42
N SER A 45 -5.65 -4.66 3.46
CA SER A 45 -5.20 -5.14 2.14
C SER A 45 -4.49 -4.06 1.33
N ILE A 46 -4.97 -2.81 1.39
CA ILE A 46 -4.31 -1.67 0.74
C ILE A 46 -2.99 -1.35 1.46
N GLU A 47 -3.00 -1.40 2.79
CA GLU A 47 -1.85 -1.13 3.64
C GLU A 47 -0.72 -2.15 3.43
N ILE A 48 -1.05 -3.44 3.26
CA ILE A 48 -0.06 -4.48 2.90
C ILE A 48 0.62 -4.17 1.57
N ARG A 49 -0.13 -3.78 0.53
CA ARG A 49 0.47 -3.43 -0.77
C ARG A 49 1.37 -2.20 -0.69
N HIS A 50 1.00 -1.24 0.15
CA HIS A 50 1.81 -0.06 0.39
C HIS A 50 3.10 -0.40 1.17
N GLN A 51 3.00 -1.23 2.21
CA GLN A 51 4.15 -1.72 2.98
C GLN A 51 5.11 -2.53 2.10
N GLU A 52 4.61 -3.43 1.24
CA GLU A 52 5.47 -4.16 0.30
C GLU A 52 6.19 -3.25 -0.69
N LYS A 53 5.52 -2.20 -1.18
CA LYS A 53 6.14 -1.23 -2.08
C LYS A 53 7.27 -0.49 -1.35
N GLN A 54 7.04 -0.06 -0.11
CA GLN A 54 8.07 0.56 0.71
C GLN A 54 9.27 -0.38 0.95
N ILE A 55 9.02 -1.66 1.28
CA ILE A 55 10.08 -2.66 1.47
C ILE A 55 10.93 -2.81 0.20
N ARG A 56 10.30 -2.85 -0.99
CA ARG A 56 11.04 -2.93 -2.26
C ARG A 56 11.91 -1.69 -2.48
N GLN A 57 11.35 -0.49 -2.27
CA GLN A 57 12.10 0.76 -2.43
C GLN A 57 13.30 0.84 -1.48
N TYR A 58 13.11 0.50 -0.20
CA TYR A 58 14.20 0.50 0.77
C TYR A 58 15.28 -0.53 0.43
N LYS A 59 14.92 -1.73 -0.06
CA LYS A 59 15.90 -2.72 -0.50
C LYS A 59 16.75 -2.22 -1.67
N GLU A 60 16.13 -1.57 -2.64
CA GLU A 60 16.86 -0.96 -3.76
C GLU A 60 17.78 0.17 -3.30
N GLU A 61 17.32 1.01 -2.38
CA GLU A 61 18.10 2.12 -1.82
C GLU A 61 19.31 1.63 -1.03
N ILE A 62 19.14 0.59 -0.19
CA ILE A 62 20.24 -0.07 0.51
C ILE A 62 21.27 -0.59 -0.50
N GLY A 63 20.84 -1.27 -1.57
CA GLY A 63 21.76 -1.78 -2.60
C GLY A 63 22.57 -0.67 -3.28
N ARG A 64 21.94 0.47 -3.59
CA ARG A 64 22.62 1.64 -4.15
C ARG A 64 23.61 2.26 -3.16
N MET A 65 23.21 2.41 -1.89
CA MET A 65 24.08 2.94 -0.85
C MET A 65 25.29 2.02 -0.61
N GLU A 66 25.09 0.71 -0.60
CA GLU A 66 26.18 -0.24 -0.42
C GLU A 66 27.17 -0.20 -1.60
N HIS A 67 26.67 -0.03 -2.82
CA HIS A 67 27.52 0.20 -3.98
C HIS A 67 28.32 1.50 -3.86
N ARG A 68 27.69 2.59 -3.42
CA ARG A 68 28.37 3.87 -3.17
C ARG A 68 29.44 3.75 -2.08
N ILE A 69 29.14 3.06 -0.98
CA ILE A 69 30.13 2.78 0.09
C ILE A 69 31.30 1.98 -0.46
N ARG A 70 31.06 0.96 -1.29
CA ARG A 70 32.12 0.20 -1.93
C ARG A 70 32.99 1.09 -2.82
N MET A 71 32.42 1.93 -3.67
CA MET A 71 33.18 2.87 -4.51
C MET A 71 34.01 3.85 -3.67
N LEU A 72 33.47 4.34 -2.56
CA LEU A 72 34.15 5.27 -1.65
C LEU A 72 35.26 4.61 -0.81
N THR A 73 35.14 3.30 -0.54
CA THR A 73 36.10 2.54 0.29
C THR A 73 37.10 1.76 -0.56
N SER A 74 36.82 1.62 -1.85
CA SER A 74 37.68 0.96 -2.85
C SER A 74 38.94 1.78 -3.09
N ASP A 75 39.92 1.16 -3.76
CA ASP A 75 41.22 1.74 -4.11
C ASP A 75 41.12 3.15 -4.71
N ARG A 76 42.19 3.93 -4.56
CA ARG A 76 42.29 5.36 -4.92
C ARG A 76 41.71 5.69 -6.30
N ASP A 77 41.95 4.83 -7.29
CA ASP A 77 41.54 5.06 -8.68
C ASP A 77 40.01 5.04 -8.84
N THR A 78 39.31 4.14 -8.14
CA THR A 78 37.83 4.09 -8.09
C THR A 78 37.22 5.31 -7.40
N LEU A 79 37.93 5.89 -6.42
CA LEU A 79 37.49 7.09 -5.71
C LEU A 79 37.59 8.32 -6.61
N GLU A 80 38.65 8.40 -7.41
CA GLU A 80 38.85 9.46 -8.40
C GLU A 80 37.78 9.41 -9.50
N GLU A 81 37.50 8.21 -10.04
CA GLU A 81 36.43 7.98 -11.02
C GLU A 81 35.07 8.43 -10.46
N PHE A 82 34.73 8.05 -9.23
CA PHE A 82 33.49 8.48 -8.57
C PHE A 82 33.41 10.01 -8.37
N ALA A 83 34.52 10.65 -7.97
CA ALA A 83 34.54 12.10 -7.79
C ALA A 83 34.36 12.86 -9.12
N ARG A 84 34.91 12.33 -10.22
CA ARG A 84 34.80 12.91 -11.56
C ARG A 84 33.41 12.69 -12.17
N GLU A 85 32.79 11.52 -11.97
CA GLU A 85 31.46 11.21 -12.53
C GLU A 85 30.31 11.85 -11.75
N GLU A 86 30.27 11.71 -10.42
CA GLU A 86 29.10 12.12 -9.62
C GLU A 86 29.16 13.58 -9.18
N PHE A 87 30.36 14.17 -9.09
CA PHE A 87 30.57 15.52 -8.57
C PHE A 87 31.32 16.45 -9.54
N HIS A 88 31.69 15.95 -10.73
CA HIS A 88 32.43 16.71 -11.74
C HIS A 88 33.69 17.39 -11.21
N PHE A 89 34.36 16.79 -10.23
CA PHE A 89 35.60 17.34 -9.69
C PHE A 89 36.70 17.29 -10.77
N ALA A 90 37.36 18.43 -10.96
CA ALA A 90 38.59 18.57 -11.74
C ALA A 90 39.80 18.44 -10.81
N GLU A 91 40.87 17.79 -11.27
CA GLU A 91 42.17 17.86 -10.58
C GLU A 91 42.66 19.33 -10.57
N PRO A 92 43.39 19.81 -9.55
CA PRO A 92 43.93 21.16 -9.55
C PRO A 92 44.86 21.40 -10.76
N GLY A 93 44.33 22.03 -11.82
CA GLY A 93 45.04 22.26 -13.08
C GLY A 93 44.31 21.76 -14.35
N ASP A 94 43.21 21.02 -14.20
CA ASP A 94 42.39 20.52 -15.32
C ASP A 94 41.15 21.42 -15.58
N ASP A 95 40.90 21.76 -16.84
CA ASP A 95 39.68 22.45 -17.28
C ASP A 95 38.60 21.42 -17.68
N VAL A 96 37.47 21.41 -16.96
CA VAL A 96 36.32 20.53 -17.26
C VAL A 96 35.35 21.26 -18.19
N TYR A 97 35.16 20.72 -19.40
CA TYR A 97 34.18 21.23 -20.37
C TYR A 97 32.89 20.42 -20.31
N ILE A 98 31.79 21.06 -19.90
CA ILE A 98 30.44 20.50 -20.02
C ILE A 98 29.94 20.82 -21.44
N ILE A 99 29.71 19.79 -22.25
CA ILE A 99 29.15 19.94 -23.60
C ILE A 99 27.64 19.72 -23.51
N GLU A 100 26.86 20.79 -23.61
CA GLU A 100 25.40 20.71 -23.75
C GLU A 100 25.03 20.48 -25.23
N PRO A 101 24.01 19.65 -25.53
CA PRO A 101 23.52 19.43 -26.89
C PRO A 101 22.74 20.61 -27.48
#